data_AF-A0A502HN01-F1
#
_entry.id   AF-A0A502HN01-F1
#
_cell.length_a   1.000
_cell.length_b   1.000
_cell.length_c   1.000
_cell.angle_alpha   90.00
_cell.angle_beta   90.00
_cell.angle_gamma   90.00
#
_symmetry.space_group_name_H-M   'P 1'
#
loop_
_entity.id
_entity.type
_entity.pdbx_description
1 polymer ?
#
loop_
_entity_poly.entity_id
_entity_poly.type
_entity_poly.pdbx_seq_one_letter_code
_entity_poly.pdbx_strand_id
1 'polypeptide(L)'
;MRNLDLYGIAKVNKELHERAVVVDRILSLGEKTARIMAWQCFVQDQIKLDDSNERTANLARMKRGEAIEAYWETGEEMDTDSDTFVSHFFDELGVINRKVTKNSVQIIFYVFVALGLFGLYKLFF
;
A
#
# COMPACT_ATOMS: atom_id res chain seq x y z
N MET A 1 8.22 8.18 -13.27
CA MET A 1 6.76 8.39 -13.12
C MET A 1 6.43 8.16 -11.66
N ARG A 2 5.67 9.05 -11.02
CA ARG A 2 5.33 8.93 -9.60
C ARG A 2 4.21 7.92 -9.40
N ASN A 3 4.23 7.19 -8.29
CA ASN A 3 3.21 6.23 -7.89
C ASN A 3 1.83 6.91 -7.78
N LEU A 4 1.77 8.12 -7.25
CA LEU A 4 0.52 8.89 -7.18
C LEU A 4 -0.06 9.22 -8.55
N ASP A 5 0.80 9.47 -9.54
CA ASP A 5 0.37 9.73 -10.93
C ASP A 5 -0.09 8.43 -11.61
N LEU A 6 0.59 7.31 -11.35
CA LEU A 6 0.31 6.00 -11.93
C LEU A 6 -1.01 5.39 -11.40
N TYR A 7 -1.24 5.46 -10.09
CA TYR A 7 -2.36 4.79 -9.43
C TYR A 7 -3.52 5.74 -9.05
N GLY A 8 -3.34 7.05 -9.27
CA GLY A 8 -4.32 8.09 -9.00
C GLY A 8 -4.32 8.56 -7.56
N ILE A 9 -3.92 9.82 -7.35
CA ILE A 9 -3.78 10.44 -6.02
C ILE A 9 -5.02 10.30 -5.13
N ALA A 10 -6.22 10.49 -5.68
CA ALA A 10 -7.47 10.40 -4.92
C ALA A 10 -7.70 8.99 -4.38
N LYS A 11 -7.38 7.96 -5.18
CA LYS A 11 -7.50 6.56 -4.78
C LYS A 11 -6.46 6.20 -3.73
N VAL A 12 -5.20 6.58 -3.95
CA VAL A 12 -4.11 6.31 -3.00
C VAL A 12 -4.41 6.96 -1.65
N ASN A 13 -4.84 8.22 -1.63
CA ASN A 13 -5.18 8.92 -0.39
C ASN A 13 -6.36 8.29 0.35
N LYS A 14 -7.39 7.84 -0.38
CA LYS A 14 -8.52 7.13 0.23
C LYS A 14 -8.07 5.84 0.91
N GLU A 15 -7.32 5.00 0.19
CA GLU A 15 -6.83 3.72 0.71
C GLU A 15 -5.85 3.92 1.87
N LEU A 16 -4.98 4.94 1.81
CA LEU A 16 -4.09 5.31 2.90
C LEU A 16 -4.86 5.71 4.16
N HIS A 17 -5.91 6.53 4.02
CA HIS A 17 -6.73 6.94 5.15
C HIS A 17 -7.48 5.77 5.79
N GLU A 18 -8.10 4.92 4.98
CA GLU A 18 -8.74 3.69 5.46
C GLU A 18 -7.73 2.77 6.16
N ARG A 19 -6.51 2.68 5.63
CA ARG A 19 -5.47 1.82 6.18
C ARG A 19 -4.90 2.36 7.49
N ALA A 20 -4.77 3.67 7.65
CA ALA A 20 -4.32 4.30 8.89
C ALA A 20 -5.17 3.87 10.10
N VAL A 21 -6.50 3.80 9.95
CA VAL A 21 -7.42 3.34 11.01
C VAL A 21 -7.17 1.89 11.39
N VAL A 22 -6.83 1.03 10.43
CA VAL A 22 -6.55 -0.39 10.71
C VAL A 22 -5.19 -0.57 11.37
N VAL A 23 -4.18 0.15 10.88
CA VAL A 23 -2.81 0.10 11.41
C VAL A 23 -2.74 0.65 12.83
N ASP A 24 -3.54 1.66 13.16
CA ASP A 24 -3.59 2.22 14.51
C ASP A 24 -4.02 1.20 15.59
N ARG A 25 -4.84 0.22 15.22
CA ARG A 25 -5.32 -0.84 16.12
C ARG A 25 -4.29 -1.95 16.38
N ILE A 26 -3.15 -1.94 15.69
CA ILE A 26 -2.09 -2.93 15.89
C ILE A 26 -1.38 -2.61 17.20
N LEU A 27 -1.25 -3.64 18.05
CA LEU A 27 -0.59 -3.52 19.36
C LEU A 27 0.93 -3.45 19.24
N SER A 28 1.51 -4.23 18.31
CA SER A 28 2.95 -4.21 18.09
C SER A 28 3.38 -2.89 17.46
N LEU A 29 4.31 -2.22 18.12
CA LEU A 29 4.81 -0.91 17.70
C LEU A 29 5.69 -1.04 16.46
N GLY A 30 6.50 -2.08 16.38
CA GLY A 30 7.35 -2.40 15.25
C GLY A 30 6.56 -2.85 14.03
N GLU A 31 5.52 -3.68 14.20
CA GLU A 31 4.61 -4.01 13.10
C GLU A 31 3.89 -2.76 12.58
N LYS A 32 3.35 -1.94 13.50
CA LYS A 32 2.67 -0.68 13.16
C LYS A 32 3.58 0.21 12.32
N THR A 33 4.83 0.37 12.74
CA THR A 33 5.80 1.22 12.05
C THR A 33 6.28 0.64 10.72
N ALA A 34 6.52 -0.67 10.63
CA ALA A 34 6.82 -1.31 9.35
C ALA A 34 5.74 -1.03 8.30
N ARG A 35 4.46 -1.12 8.70
CA ARG A 35 3.32 -0.86 7.83
C ARG A 35 3.20 0.62 7.45
N ILE A 36 3.36 1.54 8.41
CA ILE A 36 3.34 2.99 8.12
C ILE A 36 4.46 3.36 7.16
N MET A 37 5.68 2.86 7.39
CA MET A 37 6.84 3.15 6.57
C MET A 37 6.69 2.61 5.15
N ALA A 38 6.07 1.44 4.96
CA ALA A 38 5.77 0.92 3.62
C ALA A 38 4.88 1.89 2.82
N TRP A 39 3.83 2.43 3.44
CA TRP A 39 2.97 3.44 2.82
C TRP A 39 3.69 4.75 2.53
N GLN A 40 4.49 5.24 3.48
CA GLN A 40 5.28 6.46 3.29
C GLN A 40 6.25 6.30 2.13
N CYS A 41 7.00 5.19 2.08
CA CYS A 41 7.93 4.89 0.99
C CYS A 41 7.22 4.84 -0.35
N PHE A 42 6.02 4.24 -0.41
CA PHE A 42 5.23 4.17 -1.64
C PHE A 42 4.74 5.55 -2.09
N VAL A 43 4.18 6.36 -1.19
CA VAL A 43 3.66 7.70 -1.50
C VAL A 43 4.79 8.67 -1.90
N GLN A 44 5.98 8.51 -1.31
CA GLN A 44 7.16 9.32 -1.58
C GLN A 44 8.02 8.78 -2.75
N ASP A 45 7.52 7.80 -3.51
CA ASP A 45 8.22 7.22 -4.66
C ASP A 45 9.59 6.58 -4.35
N GLN A 46 9.84 6.24 -3.08
CA GLN A 46 11.09 5.56 -2.66
C GLN A 46 11.09 4.07 -3.02
N ILE A 47 9.90 3.49 -3.18
CA ILE A 47 9.69 2.11 -3.61
C ILE A 47 8.64 2.04 -4.71
N LYS A 48 8.86 1.16 -5.68
CA LYS A 48 7.86 0.74 -6.65
C LYS A 48 7.42 -0.69 -6.38
N LEU A 49 6.20 -1.01 -6.79
CA LEU A 49 5.63 -2.35 -6.60
C LEU A 49 6.29 -3.43 -7.47
N ASP A 50 7.07 -3.04 -8.48
CA ASP A 50 7.86 -3.90 -9.35
C ASP A 50 9.37 -3.92 -8.99
N ASP A 51 9.76 -3.30 -7.87
CA ASP A 51 11.14 -3.34 -7.39
C ASP A 51 11.56 -4.76 -6.96
N SER A 52 12.86 -5.06 -7.08
CA SER A 52 13.38 -6.37 -6.67
C SER A 52 13.26 -6.60 -5.18
N ASN A 53 13.00 -7.84 -4.77
CA ASN A 53 12.88 -8.22 -3.36
C ASN A 53 14.13 -7.84 -2.55
N GLU A 54 15.32 -7.98 -3.14
CA GLU A 54 16.56 -7.59 -2.46
C GLU A 54 16.62 -6.09 -2.17
N ARG A 55 16.28 -5.25 -3.14
CA ARG A 55 16.24 -3.79 -2.97
C ARG A 55 15.20 -3.40 -1.93
N THR A 56 14.02 -4.00 -1.99
CA THR A 56 12.92 -3.75 -1.04
C THR A 56 13.30 -4.16 0.38
N ALA A 57 13.94 -5.32 0.54
CA ALA A 57 14.41 -5.79 1.86
C ALA A 57 15.46 -4.84 2.45
N ASN A 58 16.40 -4.36 1.63
CA ASN A 58 17.41 -3.41 2.08
C ASN A 58 16.79 -2.07 2.48
N LEU A 59 15.82 -1.56 1.72
CA LEU A 59 15.07 -0.36 2.09
C LEU A 59 14.32 -0.55 3.42
N ALA A 60 13.64 -1.68 3.59
CA ALA A 60 12.93 -1.98 4.83
C ALA A 60 13.88 -2.04 6.05
N ARG A 61 15.09 -2.60 5.89
CA ARG A 61 16.11 -2.60 6.94
C ARG A 61 16.62 -1.19 7.27
N MET A 62 16.84 -0.36 6.25
CA MET A 62 17.22 1.05 6.47
C MET A 62 16.12 1.81 7.23
N LYS A 63 14.86 1.62 6.82
CA LYS A 63 13.71 2.24 7.47
C LYS A 63 13.52 1.78 8.91
N ARG A 64 13.81 0.51 9.21
CA ARG A 64 13.88 0.03 10.59
C ARG A 64 14.96 0.76 11.40
N GLY A 65 16.12 1.01 10.82
CA GLY A 65 17.18 1.80 11.44
C GLY A 65 16.70 3.21 11.80
N GLU A 66 16.08 3.90 10.83
CA GLU A 66 15.46 5.22 11.05
C GLU A 66 14.40 5.19 12.17
N ALA A 67 13.58 4.13 12.23
CA ALA A 67 12.58 3.96 13.28
C ALA A 67 13.21 3.77 14.67
N ILE A 68 14.27 2.96 14.78
CA ILE A 68 14.97 2.72 16.04
C ILE A 68 15.61 4.02 16.55
N GLU A 69 16.22 4.80 15.67
CA GLU A 69 16.78 6.10 16.02
C GLU A 69 15.69 7.05 16.53
N ALA A 70 14.54 7.11 15.86
CA ALA A 70 13.41 7.93 16.31
C ALA A 70 12.82 7.46 17.67
N TYR A 71 12.78 6.14 17.91
CA TYR A 71 12.30 5.59 19.17
C TYR A 71 13.22 5.85 20.35
N TRP A 72 14.53 5.96 20.09
CA TRP A 72 15.48 6.36 21.12
C TRP A 72 15.16 7.76 21.65
N GLU A 73 14.71 8.68 20.81
CA GLU A 73 14.32 10.03 21.23
C GLU A 73 13.04 10.05 22.09
N THR A 74 12.11 9.10 21.86
CA THR A 74 10.82 9.01 22.59
C THR A 74 10.86 8.08 23.79
N GLY A 75 11.91 7.27 23.95
CA GLY A 75 12.04 6.26 25.00
C GLY A 75 11.20 5.00 24.74
N GLU A 76 10.74 4.79 23.51
CA GLU A 76 10.07 3.57 23.09
C GLU A 76 11.09 2.51 22.65
N GLU A 77 10.73 1.22 22.72
CA GLU A 77 11.59 0.13 22.26
C GLU A 77 10.96 -0.59 21.06
N MET A 78 11.81 -0.94 20.09
CA MET A 78 11.41 -1.74 18.94
C MET A 78 11.16 -3.18 19.38
N ASP A 79 9.89 -3.59 19.39
CA ASP A 79 9.42 -4.91 19.80
C ASP A 79 9.56 -6.00 18.71
N THR A 80 10.08 -5.66 17.53
CA THR A 80 10.31 -6.59 16.42
C THR A 80 11.78 -6.67 16.00
N ASP A 81 12.23 -7.88 15.69
CA ASP A 81 13.53 -8.09 15.08
C ASP A 81 13.56 -7.59 13.61
N SER A 82 14.75 -7.62 13.01
CA SER A 82 14.92 -7.09 11.66
C SER A 82 14.15 -7.86 10.60
N ASP A 83 14.08 -9.18 10.70
CA ASP A 83 13.49 -10.02 9.66
C ASP A 83 11.96 -9.98 9.75
N THR A 84 11.42 -9.93 10.97
CA THR A 84 10.00 -9.73 11.26
C THR A 84 9.54 -8.36 10.76
N PHE A 85 10.31 -7.31 11.01
CA PHE A 85 10.01 -5.97 10.47
C PHE A 85 9.97 -5.98 8.94
N VAL A 86 10.98 -6.57 8.29
CA VAL A 86 11.03 -6.70 6.83
C VAL A 86 9.82 -7.50 6.32
N SER A 87 9.44 -8.59 6.98
CA SER A 87 8.26 -9.37 6.64
C SER A 87 6.98 -8.53 6.70
N HIS A 88 6.76 -7.78 7.79
CA HIS A 88 5.60 -6.90 7.92
C HIS A 88 5.57 -5.78 6.87
N PHE A 89 6.74 -5.26 6.50
CA PHE A 89 6.88 -4.29 5.42
C PHE A 89 6.46 -4.88 4.07
N PHE A 90 6.93 -6.10 3.74
CA PHE A 90 6.52 -6.81 2.53
C PHE A 90 5.03 -7.15 2.49
N ASP A 91 4.48 -7.60 3.62
CA ASP A 91 3.04 -7.85 3.73
C ASP A 91 2.24 -6.60 3.42
N GLU A 92 2.69 -5.44 3.90
CA GLU A 92 2.04 -4.17 3.63
C GLU A 92 2.15 -3.74 2.17
N LEU A 93 3.28 -3.98 1.50
CA LEU A 93 3.39 -3.75 0.05
C LEU A 93 2.42 -4.63 -0.74
N GLY A 94 2.18 -5.87 -0.29
CA GLY A 94 1.14 -6.74 -0.84
C GLY A 94 -0.26 -6.14 -0.69
N VAL A 95 -0.56 -5.54 0.47
CA VAL A 95 -1.81 -4.81 0.71
C VAL A 95 -1.92 -3.59 -0.21
N ILE A 96 -0.86 -2.76 -0.29
CA ILE A 96 -0.79 -1.59 -1.16
C ILE A 96 -1.09 -2.00 -2.59
N ASN A 97 -0.36 -2.99 -3.13
CA ASN A 97 -0.55 -3.48 -4.49
C ASN A 97 -2.00 -3.92 -4.72
N ARG A 98 -2.58 -4.71 -3.81
CA ARG A 98 -3.97 -5.17 -3.96
C ARG A 98 -4.97 -4.01 -3.98
N LYS A 99 -4.76 -2.96 -3.17
CA LYS A 99 -5.69 -1.83 -3.03
C LYS A 99 -5.55 -0.81 -4.16
N VAL A 100 -4.31 -0.43 -4.50
CA VAL A 100 -4.05 0.60 -5.51
C VAL A 100 -4.20 0.06 -6.94
N THR A 101 -3.96 -1.24 -7.17
CA THR A 101 -4.04 -1.85 -8.50
C THR A 101 -5.46 -2.31 -8.90
N LYS A 102 -6.40 -2.51 -7.96
CA LYS A 102 -7.74 -3.01 -8.31
C LYS A 102 -8.78 -1.94 -8.68
N ASN A 103 -9.43 -2.16 -9.82
CA ASN A 103 -10.81 -1.78 -10.19
C ASN A 103 -11.08 -0.46 -10.95
N SER A 104 -10.45 -0.31 -12.12
CA SER A 104 -11.07 0.43 -13.24
C SER A 104 -11.51 -0.49 -14.39
N VAL A 105 -10.79 -1.60 -14.63
CA VAL A 105 -11.08 -2.52 -15.75
C VAL A 105 -12.40 -3.29 -15.56
N GLN A 106 -12.73 -3.73 -14.34
CA GLN A 106 -13.99 -4.45 -14.09
C GLN A 106 -15.23 -3.55 -14.23
N ILE A 107 -15.18 -2.31 -13.72
CA ILE A 107 -16.33 -1.38 -13.78
C ILE A 107 -16.60 -0.96 -15.23
N ILE A 108 -15.53 -0.63 -15.98
CA ILE A 108 -15.65 -0.31 -17.40
C ILE A 108 -16.23 -1.49 -18.19
N PHE A 109 -15.75 -2.70 -17.95
CA PHE A 109 -16.29 -3.91 -18.60
C PHE A 109 -17.78 -4.12 -18.30
N TYR A 110 -18.20 -4.03 -17.03
CA TYR A 110 -19.62 -4.17 -16.68
C TYR A 110 -20.50 -3.05 -17.26
N VAL A 111 -20.00 -1.81 -17.32
CA VAL A 111 -20.70 -0.69 -17.97
C VAL A 111 -20.84 -0.93 -19.49
N PHE A 112 -19.79 -1.37 -20.17
CA PHE A 112 -19.86 -1.69 -21.59
C PHE A 112 -20.78 -2.88 -21.90
N VAL A 113 -20.76 -3.93 -21.07
CA VAL A 113 -21.68 -5.08 -21.21
C VAL A 113 -23.13 -4.65 -20.97
N ALA A 114 -23.40 -3.83 -19.95
CA ALA A 114 -24.73 -3.30 -19.68
C ALA A 114 -25.24 -2.40 -20.82
N LEU A 115 -24.39 -1.52 -21.36
CA LEU A 115 -24.72 -0.67 -22.51
C LEU A 115 -24.95 -1.48 -23.79
N GLY A 116 -24.15 -2.53 -24.03
CA GLY A 116 -24.32 -3.44 -25.16
C GLY A 116 -25.64 -4.22 -25.11
N LEU A 117 -25.98 -4.76 -23.93
CA LEU A 117 -27.25 -5.44 -23.72
C LEU A 117 -28.45 -4.50 -23.85
N PHE A 118 -28.34 -3.27 -23.35
CA PHE A 118 -29.42 -2.26 -23.47
C PHE A 118 -29.60 -1.79 -24.93
N GLY A 119 -28.51 -1.62 -25.68
CA GLY A 119 -28.56 -1.28 -27.11
C GLY A 119 -29.20 -2.38 -27.96
N LEU A 120 -28.89 -3.65 -27.68
CA LEU A 120 -29.52 -4.80 -28.33
C LEU A 120 -31.01 -4.92 -27.97
N TYR A 121 -31.37 -4.74 -26.70
CA TYR A 121 -32.76 -4.77 -26.27
C TYR A 121 -33.63 -3.77 -27.05
N LYS A 122 -33.15 -2.52 -27.20
CA LYS A 122 -33.86 -1.45 -27.93
C LYS A 122 -33.94 -1.65 -29.46
N LEU A 123 -33.18 -2.60 -30.01
CA LEU A 123 -33.15 -2.90 -31.45
C LEU A 123 -34.13 -4.03 -31.81
N PHE A 124 -34.43 -4.92 -30.87
CA PHE A 124 -35.27 -6.11 -31.08
C PHE A 124 -36.65 -6.04 -30.39
N PHE A 125 -36.87 -5.06 -29.49
CA PHE A 125 -38.12 -4.81 -28.78
C PHE A 125 -38.44 -3.30 -28.78
#